data_AF-A0A7X0KNA9-F1
#
_entry.id   AF-A0A7X0KNA9-F1
#
_cell.length_a   1.000
_cell.length_b   1.000
_cell.length_c   1.000
_cell.angle_alpha   90.00
_cell.angle_beta   90.00
_cell.angle_gamma   90.00
#
_symmetry.space_group_name_H-M   'P 1'
#
loop_
_entity.id
_entity.type
_entity.pdbx_description
1 polymer ?
#
loop_
_entity_poly.entity_id
_entity_poly.type
_entity_poly.pdbx_seq_one_letter_code
_entity_poly.pdbx_strand_id
1 'polypeptide(L)' 'MMATTASPCEMNLMALWLRHRSECRPVGQIVADARAGLLRGAHLKGRSLLISDETAALAAMSKGAGNGYG' A
#
# COMPACT_ATOMS: atom_id res chain seq x y z
N MET A 1 23.82 2.15 24.80
CA MET A 1 22.35 2.04 24.81
C MET A 1 21.85 2.20 23.38
N MET A 2 21.27 1.12 22.85
CA MET A 2 20.39 0.97 21.68
C MET A 2 20.54 1.97 20.51
N ALA A 3 21.23 1.52 19.45
CA ALA A 3 21.08 2.11 18.12
C ALA A 3 19.66 1.77 17.61
N THR A 4 18.81 2.78 17.47
CA THR A 4 17.55 2.64 16.73
C THR A 4 17.93 2.39 15.27
N THR A 5 17.95 1.13 14.85
CA THR A 5 18.07 0.79 13.45
C THR A 5 16.78 1.23 12.78
N ALA A 6 16.79 2.45 12.23
CA ALA A 6 15.82 2.89 11.25
C ALA A 6 15.87 1.86 10.11
N SER A 7 14.96 0.88 10.19
CA SER A 7 14.83 -0.17 9.19
C SER A 7 14.62 0.50 7.84
N PRO A 8 15.36 0.09 6.80
CA PRO A 8 15.45 0.82 5.54
C PRO A 8 14.05 0.99 4.96
N CYS A 9 13.51 2.22 5.02
CA CYS A 9 12.35 2.75 4.31
C CYS A 9 11.34 1.70 3.79
N GLU A 10 10.87 0.78 4.63
CA GLU A 10 9.77 -0.11 4.28
C GLU A 10 8.51 0.78 4.31
N MET A 11 8.27 1.47 3.19
CA MET A 11 7.16 2.40 3.01
C MET A 11 5.88 1.66 3.38
N ASN A 12 5.22 2.10 4.44
CA ASN A 12 4.02 1.42 4.92
C ASN A 12 2.88 1.72 3.94
N LEU A 13 2.00 0.75 3.71
CA LEU A 13 0.86 0.94 2.81
C LEU A 13 0.02 2.17 3.19
N MET A 14 -0.13 2.45 4.48
CA MET A 14 -0.81 3.65 4.96
C MET A 14 -0.09 4.94 4.56
N ALA A 15 1.25 4.96 4.58
CA ALA A 15 2.03 6.13 4.18
C ALA A 15 1.89 6.42 2.69
N LEU A 16 1.90 5.37 1.85
CA LEU A 16 1.66 5.53 0.42
C LEU A 16 0.22 5.96 0.12
N TRP A 17 -0.76 5.35 0.81
CA TRP A 17 -2.16 5.72 0.67
C TRP A 17 -2.43 7.17 1.09
N LEU A 18 -1.82 7.67 2.16
CA LEU A 18 -1.97 9.07 2.58
C LEU A 18 -1.46 10.06 1.53
N ARG A 19 -0.34 9.75 0.87
CA ARG A 19 0.22 10.59 -0.21
C ARG A 19 -0.70 10.66 -1.44
N HIS A 20 -1.42 9.57 -1.74
CA HIS A 20 -2.28 9.45 -2.92
C HIS A 20 -3.76 9.29 -2.57
N ARG A 21 -4.19 9.78 -1.40
CA ARG A 21 -5.53 9.50 -0.84
C ARG A 21 -6.66 9.90 -1.77
N SER A 22 -6.50 10.99 -2.53
CA SER A 22 -7.50 11.50 -3.47
C SER A 22 -7.65 10.60 -4.71
N GLU A 23 -6.59 9.90 -5.09
CA GLU A 23 -6.52 9.06 -6.30
C GLU A 23 -6.69 7.56 -5.97
N CYS A 24 -6.49 7.19 -4.71
CA CYS A 24 -6.59 5.81 -4.23
C CYS A 24 -8.03 5.40 -3.88
N ARG A 25 -8.27 4.09 -3.96
CA ARG A 25 -9.44 3.38 -3.45
C ARG A 25 -9.50 3.49 -1.92
N PRO A 26 -10.67 3.22 -1.31
CA PRO A 26 -10.78 3.21 0.15
C PRO A 26 -9.77 2.25 0.77
N VAL A 27 -9.03 2.72 1.78
CA VAL A 27 -7.98 1.94 2.47
C VAL A 27 -8.49 0.59 2.98
N GLY A 28 -9.76 0.49 3.36
CA GLY A 28 -10.36 -0.78 3.79
C GLY A 28 -10.36 -1.87 2.71
N GLN A 29 -10.62 -1.50 1.44
CA GLN A 29 -10.54 -2.42 0.31
C GLN A 29 -9.10 -2.81 0.03
N ILE A 30 -8.19 -1.82 0.02
CA ILE A 30 -6.75 -2.04 -0.18
C ILE A 30 -6.18 -3.00 0.87
N VAL A 31 -6.52 -2.80 2.15
CA VAL A 31 -6.09 -3.69 3.24
C VAL A 31 -6.71 -5.07 3.10
N ALA A 32 -7.97 -5.18 2.66
CA ALA A 32 -8.61 -6.47 2.41
C ALA A 32 -7.92 -7.24 1.27
N ASP A 33 -7.68 -6.59 0.12
CA ASP A 33 -6.95 -7.16 -1.01
C ASP A 33 -5.53 -7.57 -0.62
N ALA A 34 -4.82 -6.73 0.13
CA ALA A 34 -3.46 -7.05 0.54
C ALA A 34 -3.41 -8.17 1.58
N ARG A 35 -4.41 -8.28 2.47
CA ARG A 35 -4.54 -9.45 3.37
C ARG A 35 -4.92 -10.72 2.60
N ALA A 36 -5.68 -10.59 1.53
CA ALA A 36 -5.98 -11.70 0.61
C ALA A 36 -4.81 -12.05 -0.32
N GLY A 37 -3.72 -11.28 -0.30
CA GLY A 37 -2.58 -11.46 -1.21
C GLY A 37 -2.86 -11.03 -2.66
N LEU A 38 -3.94 -10.29 -2.89
CA LEU A 38 -4.37 -9.78 -4.19
C LEU A 38 -3.72 -8.43 -4.53
N LEU A 39 -3.17 -7.73 -3.53
CA LEU A 39 -2.53 -6.44 -3.76
C LEU A 39 -1.11 -6.62 -4.29
N ARG A 40 -0.93 -6.37 -5.59
CA ARG A 40 0.38 -6.41 -6.24
C ARG A 40 1.30 -5.33 -5.65
N GLY A 41 2.55 -5.67 -5.41
CA GLY A 41 3.54 -4.72 -4.89
C GLY A 41 3.43 -4.43 -3.39
N ALA A 42 2.49 -5.04 -2.67
CA ALA A 42 2.52 -5.07 -1.21
C ALA A 42 2.52 -6.52 -0.71
N HIS A 43 3.10 -6.71 0.47
CA HIS A 43 3.06 -7.98 1.18
C HIS A 43 2.70 -7.75 2.65
N LEU A 44 2.04 -8.76 3.23
CA LEU A 44 1.74 -8.78 4.64
C LEU A 44 2.92 -9.38 5.40
N LYS A 45 3.62 -8.58 6.21
CA LYS A 45 4.70 -9.02 7.10
C LYS A 45 4.18 -9.05 8.53
N GLY A 46 3.67 -10.21 8.93
CA GLY A 46 3.02 -10.40 10.23
C GLY A 46 1.72 -9.60 10.32
N ARG A 47 1.75 -8.45 11.03
CA ARG A 47 0.62 -7.54 11.19
C ARG A 47 0.78 -6.23 10.40
N SER A 48 1.94 -6.02 9.80
CA SER A 48 2.27 -4.81 9.06
C SER A 48 2.17 -5.05 7.56
N LEU A 49 1.72 -4.05 6.83
CA LEU A 49 1.44 -4.10 5.42
C LEU A 49 2.46 -3.25 4.69
N LEU A 50 3.41 -3.92 4.05
CA LEU A 50 4.62 -3.30 3.54
C LEU A 50 4.61 -3.27 2.03
N ILE A 51 5.05 -2.15 1.48
CA ILE A 51 5.19 -1.97 0.05
C ILE A 51 6.55 -2.53 -0.38
N SER A 52 6.54 -3.50 -1.28
CA SER A 52 7.72 -4.02 -1.97
C SER A 52 7.95 -3.33 -3.31
N ASP A 53 6.86 -2.93 -3.98
CA ASP A 53 6.90 -2.24 -5.26
C ASP A 53 5.87 -1.10 -5.24
N GLU A 54 6.37 0.13 -5.15
CA GLU A 54 5.53 1.32 -5.00
C GLU A 54 4.62 1.51 -6.20
N THR A 55 5.11 1.30 -7.42
CA THR A 55 4.35 1.51 -8.66
C THR A 55 3.24 0.49 -8.82
N ALA A 56 3.51 -0.80 -8.60
CA ALA A 56 2.52 -1.86 -8.66
C ALA A 56 1.48 -1.73 -7.54
N ALA A 57 1.93 -1.34 -6.34
CA ALA A 57 1.03 -1.08 -5.22
C ALA A 57 0.16 0.13 -5.50
N LEU A 58 0.72 1.22 -6.03
CA LEU A 58 -0.04 2.41 -6.41
C LEU A 58 -1.04 2.11 -7.54
N ALA A 59 -0.65 1.32 -8.53
CA ALA A 59 -1.56 0.88 -9.60
C ALA A 59 -2.72 0.01 -9.05
N ALA A 60 -2.43 -0.89 -8.10
CA ALA A 60 -3.45 -1.70 -7.43
C ALA A 60 -4.34 -0.86 -6.49
N MET A 61 -3.77 0.16 -5.85
CA MET A 61 -4.48 1.07 -4.95
C MET A 61 -5.25 2.16 -5.69
N SER A 62 -4.86 2.53 -6.91
CA SER A 62 -5.50 3.61 -7.67
C SER A 62 -6.94 3.25 -8.04
N LYS A 63 -7.85 4.22 -7.88
CA LYS A 63 -9.24 4.09 -8.35
C LYS A 63 -9.29 3.74 -9.84
N GLY A 64 -8.31 4.20 -10.62
CA GLY A 64 -8.24 4.10 -12.08
C GLY A 64 -7.96 2.73 -12.68
N ALA A 65 -7.70 1.67 -11.91
CA ALA A 65 -7.64 0.31 -12.48
C ALA A 65 -9.04 -0.27 -12.83
N GLY A 66 -10.11 0.49 -12.59
CA GLY A 66 -11.45 0.18 -13.07
C GLY A 66 -12.34 1.42 -13.01
N ASN A 67 -12.66 1.96 -14.18
CA ASN A 67 -13.57 3.08 -14.48
C ASN A 67 -13.10 4.49 -14.15
N GLY A 68 -12.81 5.22 -15.23
CA GLY A 68 -13.05 6.65 -15.29
C GLY A 68 -14.54 6.97 -15.18
N TYR A 69 -14.82 8.08 -14.50
CA TYR A 69 -15.98 8.95 -14.68
C TYR A 69 -15.36 10.36 -14.62
N GLY A 70 -15.31 11.16 -15.69
CA GLY A 70 -16.24 11.24 -16.81
C GLY A 70 -17.49 11.96 -16.32
#